data_AF-A0A5D8YFP8-F1
#
_entry.id   AF-A0A5D8YFP8-F1
#
_cell.length_a   1.000
_cell.length_b   1.000
_cell.length_c   1.000
_cell.angle_alpha   90.00
_cell.angle_beta   90.00
_cell.angle_gamma   90.00
#
_symmetry.space_group_name_H-M   'P 1'
#
loop_
_entity.id
_entity.type
_entity.pdbx_description
1 polymer ?
#
loop_
_entity_poly.entity_id
_entity_poly.type
_entity_poly.pdbx_seq_one_letter_code
_entity_poly.pdbx_strand_id
1 'polypeptide(L)'
;MKHLTKTLVATAILLFAITYSSNAQLAPLNMPQSDTSWSAPQTMVLKSHWGGTQEVEITCKLIKHYGTTGKFEVQITNKGPKKLTGYVGLVMGGGWKDLNYNNLAHFNRLGANYWIRFNLELRGCLPKGRSKMTDLEKCKACMPHIGFAEVNFD
;
A
#
# COMPACT_ATOMS: atom_id res chain seq x y z
N MET A 1 -8.10 1.32 57.35
CA MET A 1 -7.03 1.42 56.32
C MET A 1 -6.88 0.11 55.52
N LYS A 2 -7.93 -0.35 54.82
CA LYS A 2 -7.89 -1.61 54.03
C LYS A 2 -8.53 -1.48 52.63
N HIS A 3 -8.80 -0.26 52.17
CA HIS A 3 -9.47 0.00 50.89
C HIS A 3 -8.63 0.76 49.86
N LEU A 4 -7.43 1.25 50.21
CA LEU A 4 -6.59 2.02 49.28
C LEU A 4 -5.64 1.17 48.41
N THR A 5 -5.42 -0.10 48.73
CA THR A 5 -4.44 -0.95 48.01
C THR A 5 -5.03 -1.73 46.82
N LYS A 6 -6.35 -1.77 46.66
CA LYS A 6 -6.98 -2.53 45.55
C LYS A 6 -7.26 -1.69 44.30
N THR A 7 -7.21 -0.37 44.39
CA THR A 7 -7.48 0.53 43.26
C THR A 7 -6.25 0.76 42.38
N LEU A 8 -5.03 0.44 42.87
CA LEU A 8 -3.80 0.65 42.11
C LEU A 8 -3.47 -0.47 41.12
N VAL A 9 -4.07 -1.66 41.27
CA VAL A 9 -3.76 -2.83 40.41
C VAL A 9 -4.68 -2.89 39.18
N ALA A 10 -5.86 -2.27 39.24
CA ALA A 10 -6.81 -2.26 38.12
C ALA A 10 -6.44 -1.27 37.01
N THR A 11 -5.63 -0.24 37.30
CA THR A 11 -5.25 0.81 36.32
C THR A 11 -4.03 0.42 35.48
N ALA A 12 -3.28 -0.62 35.85
CA ALA A 12 -2.13 -1.10 35.09
C ALA A 12 -2.50 -2.09 33.96
N ILE A 13 -3.67 -2.73 34.04
CA ILE A 13 -4.13 -3.71 33.04
C ILE A 13 -4.88 -3.01 31.88
N LEU A 14 -5.39 -1.79 32.09
CA LEU A 14 -6.12 -1.04 31.06
C LEU A 14 -5.21 -0.28 30.07
N LEU A 15 -3.88 -0.29 30.27
CA LEU A 15 -2.90 0.33 29.38
C LEU A 15 -2.36 -0.62 28.29
N PHE A 16 -2.80 -1.88 28.28
CA PHE A 16 -2.53 -2.85 27.21
C PHE A 16 -3.69 -3.01 26.22
N ALA A 17 -4.62 -2.05 26.18
CA ALA A 17 -5.34 -1.77 24.93
C ALA A 17 -4.36 -1.09 23.96
N ILE A 18 -3.31 -1.83 23.57
CA ILE A 18 -2.49 -1.49 22.42
C ILE A 18 -3.49 -1.36 21.29
N THR A 19 -3.62 -0.14 20.80
CA THR A 19 -4.32 0.15 19.56
C THR A 19 -3.71 -0.77 18.49
N TYR A 20 -4.36 -1.90 18.24
CA TYR A 20 -4.10 -2.76 17.09
C TYR A 20 -4.60 -2.04 15.85
N SER A 21 -3.97 -0.91 15.55
CA SER A 21 -4.13 -0.20 14.29
C SER A 21 -3.45 -1.08 13.25
N SER A 22 -4.22 -1.65 12.33
CA SER A 22 -3.68 -2.19 11.09
C SER A 22 -2.75 -1.11 10.49
N ASN A 23 -1.44 -1.34 10.47
CA ASN A 23 -0.46 -0.39 9.96
C ASN A 23 -0.52 -0.37 8.43
N ALA A 24 -1.60 0.21 7.89
CA ALA A 24 -1.69 0.49 6.47
C ALA A 24 -0.73 1.63 6.14
N GLN A 25 0.12 1.42 5.14
CA GLN A 25 1.15 2.36 4.72
C GLN A 25 0.86 2.80 3.30
N LEU A 26 0.92 4.10 3.04
CA LEU A 26 0.66 4.68 1.73
C LEU A 26 1.87 5.46 1.24
N ALA A 27 2.11 5.39 -0.06
CA ALA A 27 3.05 6.28 -0.75
C ALA A 27 2.44 6.72 -2.09
N PRO A 28 2.69 7.96 -2.55
CA PRO A 28 2.37 8.34 -3.93
C PRO A 28 3.01 7.35 -4.89
N LEU A 29 2.28 6.93 -5.92
CA LEU A 29 2.82 6.03 -6.94
C LEU A 29 3.55 6.86 -8.00
N ASN A 30 4.84 6.61 -8.20
CA ASN A 30 5.59 7.21 -9.29
C ASN A 30 5.04 6.71 -10.64
N MET A 31 4.49 7.62 -11.43
CA MET A 31 3.79 7.30 -12.68
C MET A 31 4.77 7.21 -13.85
N PRO A 32 4.52 6.32 -14.84
CA PRO A 32 5.37 6.23 -16.01
C PRO A 32 5.31 7.50 -16.86
N GLN A 33 6.38 7.75 -17.62
CA GLN A 33 6.46 8.92 -18.50
C GLN A 33 5.62 8.72 -19.76
N SER A 34 5.48 7.48 -20.24
CA SER A 34 4.60 7.07 -21.33
C SER A 34 3.72 5.89 -20.94
N ASP A 35 2.68 5.62 -21.74
CA ASP A 35 1.76 4.49 -21.59
C ASP A 35 2.42 3.12 -21.89
N THR A 36 3.52 3.11 -22.63
CA THR A 36 4.26 1.90 -23.00
C THR A 36 5.45 1.59 -22.09
N SER A 37 5.88 2.55 -21.28
CA SER A 37 7.06 2.44 -20.41
C SER A 37 6.74 2.07 -18.97
N TRP A 38 7.72 1.48 -18.30
CA TRP A 38 7.72 1.37 -16.84
C TRP A 38 8.08 2.73 -16.22
N SER A 39 7.57 2.99 -15.03
CA SER A 39 7.98 4.12 -14.22
C SER A 39 9.44 3.97 -13.79
N ALA A 40 10.06 5.09 -13.43
CA ALA A 40 11.31 5.01 -12.67
C ALA A 40 11.06 4.27 -11.35
N PRO A 41 12.03 3.46 -10.87
CA PRO A 41 11.95 2.82 -9.56
C PRO A 41 11.72 3.85 -8.46
N GLN A 42 10.83 3.53 -7.52
CA GLN A 42 10.64 4.30 -6.29
C GLN A 42 10.86 3.38 -5.10
N THR A 43 11.56 3.90 -4.10
CA THR A 43 11.88 3.16 -2.88
C THR A 43 10.93 3.54 -1.75
N MET A 44 10.48 2.55 -0.99
CA MET A 44 9.64 2.73 0.18
C MET A 44 10.15 1.86 1.34
N VAL A 45 10.15 2.41 2.55
CA VAL A 45 10.42 1.63 3.76
C VAL A 45 9.10 1.15 4.36
N LEU A 46 8.89 -0.17 4.34
CA LEU A 46 7.76 -0.81 4.99
C LEU A 46 8.07 -1.06 6.46
N LYS A 47 7.07 -0.86 7.32
CA LYS A 47 7.04 -1.27 8.72
C LYS A 47 6.21 -2.53 8.87
N SER A 48 6.70 -3.51 9.63
CA SER A 48 5.90 -4.72 9.93
C SER A 48 4.91 -4.46 11.06
N HIS A 49 3.89 -5.31 11.14
CA HIS A 49 2.97 -5.32 12.28
C HIS A 49 3.68 -5.57 13.62
N TRP A 50 4.70 -6.43 13.63
CA TRP A 50 5.45 -6.84 14.82
C TRP A 50 6.70 -5.98 15.09
N GLY A 51 6.87 -4.88 14.36
CA GLY A 51 8.05 -4.04 14.42
C GLY A 51 9.15 -4.42 13.41
N GLY A 52 10.15 -3.54 13.30
CA GLY A 52 11.18 -3.61 12.27
C GLY A 52 10.75 -2.97 10.95
N THR A 53 11.73 -2.75 10.08
CA THR A 53 11.57 -2.08 8.79
C THR A 53 12.30 -2.81 7.68
N GLN A 54 11.75 -2.81 6.47
CA GLN A 54 12.44 -3.29 5.27
C GLN A 54 12.17 -2.39 4.08
N GLU A 55 13.16 -2.28 3.22
CA GLU A 55 13.04 -1.54 1.97
C GLU A 55 12.38 -2.39 0.89
N VAL A 56 11.47 -1.77 0.15
CA VAL A 56 10.94 -2.30 -1.10
C VAL A 56 11.15 -1.28 -2.21
N GLU A 57 11.38 -1.79 -3.42
CA GLU A 57 11.41 -0.99 -4.63
C GLU A 57 10.16 -1.30 -5.44
N ILE A 58 9.51 -0.26 -5.96
CA ILE A 58 8.24 -0.35 -6.67
C ILE A 58 8.43 0.26 -8.06
N THR A 59 7.96 -0.42 -9.09
CA THR A 59 7.78 0.16 -10.43
C THR A 59 6.38 -0.15 -10.92
N CYS A 60 5.84 0.68 -11.80
CA CYS A 60 4.54 0.43 -12.40
C CYS A 60 4.52 0.74 -13.89
N LYS A 61 3.59 0.10 -14.60
CA LYS A 61 3.29 0.36 -16.00
C LYS A 61 1.77 0.48 -16.14
N LEU A 62 1.31 1.48 -16.89
CA LEU A 62 -0.10 1.56 -17.25
C LEU A 62 -0.43 0.45 -18.24
N ILE A 63 -1.49 -0.30 -17.98
CA ILE A 63 -2.06 -1.24 -18.95
C ILE A 63 -3.10 -0.52 -19.80
N LYS A 64 -4.07 0.14 -19.15
CA LYS A 64 -5.12 0.96 -19.80
C LYS A 64 -5.96 1.71 -18.77
N HIS A 65 -6.73 2.70 -19.22
CA HIS A 65 -7.83 3.28 -18.44
C HIS A 65 -9.17 3.01 -19.13
N TYR A 66 -10.19 2.58 -18.39
CA TYR A 66 -11.53 2.36 -18.93
C TYR A 66 -12.60 2.74 -17.90
N GLY A 67 -13.64 3.44 -18.36
CA GLY A 67 -14.73 3.90 -17.48
C GLY A 67 -14.21 4.77 -16.34
N THR A 68 -14.14 4.22 -15.14
CA THR A 68 -13.65 4.89 -13.92
C THR A 68 -12.41 4.17 -13.34
N THR A 69 -11.77 3.29 -14.11
CA THR A 69 -10.75 2.37 -13.61
C THR A 69 -9.47 2.50 -14.40
N GLY A 70 -8.37 2.79 -13.70
CA GLY A 70 -7.01 2.63 -14.21
C GLY A 70 -6.48 1.24 -13.89
N LYS A 71 -5.95 0.52 -14.89
CA LYS A 71 -5.28 -0.77 -14.70
C LYS A 71 -3.77 -0.60 -14.82
N PHE A 72 -3.06 -1.12 -13.83
CA PHE A 72 -1.60 -1.05 -13.76
C PHE A 72 -1.01 -2.43 -13.56
N GLU A 73 0.11 -2.69 -14.22
CA GLU A 73 1.03 -3.74 -13.79
C GLU A 73 2.00 -3.09 -12.79
N VAL A 74 2.04 -3.60 -11.56
CA VAL A 74 2.89 -3.09 -10.49
C VAL A 74 3.86 -4.18 -10.09
N GLN A 75 5.16 -3.88 -10.17
CA GLN A 75 6.23 -4.75 -9.69
C GLN A 75 6.69 -4.28 -8.32
N ILE A 76 6.86 -5.21 -7.40
CA ILE A 76 7.39 -4.99 -6.06
C ILE A 76 8.61 -5.87 -5.90
N THR A 77 9.75 -5.26 -5.60
CA THR A 77 11.01 -5.94 -5.31
C THR A 77 11.31 -5.81 -3.82
N ASN A 78 11.48 -6.93 -3.13
CA ASN A 78 11.93 -6.93 -1.75
C ASN A 78 13.44 -6.69 -1.70
N LYS A 79 13.87 -5.53 -1.21
CA LYS A 79 15.30 -5.20 -1.03
C LYS A 79 15.81 -5.55 0.38
N GLY A 80 14.92 -6.00 1.26
CA GLY A 80 15.23 -6.39 2.62
C GLY A 80 15.75 -7.84 2.75
N PRO A 81 16.40 -8.17 3.87
CA PRO A 81 16.98 -9.50 4.11
C PRO A 81 15.95 -10.58 4.49
N LYS A 82 14.75 -10.22 4.94
CA LYS A 82 13.68 -11.12 5.40
C LYS A 82 12.60 -11.27 4.35
N LYS A 83 11.88 -12.40 4.39
CA LYS A 83 10.74 -12.63 3.51
C LYS A 83 9.62 -11.66 3.86
N LEU A 84 8.92 -11.20 2.84
CA LEU A 84 7.86 -10.21 2.95
C LEU A 84 6.50 -10.87 2.66
N THR A 85 5.54 -10.69 3.55
CA THR A 85 4.14 -11.11 3.37
C THR A 85 3.19 -9.95 3.66
N GLY A 86 2.09 -9.84 2.93
CA GLY A 86 1.08 -8.80 3.14
C GLY A 86 0.27 -8.48 1.89
N TYR A 87 -0.55 -7.44 1.99
CA TYR A 87 -1.41 -6.98 0.91
C TYR A 87 -0.88 -5.71 0.27
N VAL A 88 -1.11 -5.57 -1.04
CA VAL A 88 -0.85 -4.35 -1.79
C VAL A 88 -2.05 -3.96 -2.65
N GLY A 89 -2.31 -2.66 -2.78
CA GLY A 89 -3.34 -2.13 -3.65
C GLY A 89 -3.06 -0.71 -4.12
N LEU A 90 -3.97 -0.18 -4.93
CA LEU A 90 -3.96 1.21 -5.39
C LEU A 90 -5.18 1.96 -4.86
N VAL A 91 -4.97 3.20 -4.41
CA VAL A 91 -6.04 4.11 -3.97
C VAL A 91 -5.83 5.50 -4.57
N MET A 92 -6.92 6.27 -4.65
CA MET A 92 -6.83 7.70 -4.97
C MET A 92 -6.38 8.45 -3.71
N GLY A 93 -5.60 9.53 -3.85
CA GLY A 93 -5.11 10.31 -2.72
C GLY A 93 -6.25 10.77 -1.80
N GLY A 94 -6.35 10.16 -0.60
CA GLY A 94 -7.48 10.35 0.31
C GLY A 94 -7.39 9.56 1.63
N GLY A 95 -6.62 8.47 1.64
CA GLY A 95 -6.31 7.72 2.86
C GLY A 95 -6.38 6.22 2.67
N TRP A 96 -5.86 5.46 3.63
CA TRP A 96 -5.75 4.00 3.52
C TRP A 96 -7.11 3.28 3.60
N LYS A 97 -8.17 3.99 4.03
CA LYS A 97 -9.53 3.48 4.18
C LYS A 97 -10.16 3.04 2.85
N ASP A 98 -9.62 3.51 1.73
CA ASP A 98 -10.06 3.12 0.38
C ASP A 98 -9.38 1.85 -0.13
N LEU A 99 -8.41 1.28 0.62
CA LEU A 99 -7.86 -0.04 0.35
C LEU A 99 -8.94 -1.09 0.66
N ASN A 100 -9.72 -1.42 -0.35
CA ASN A 100 -10.74 -2.46 -0.26
C ASN A 100 -10.15 -3.82 -0.64
N TYR A 101 -10.36 -4.85 0.19
CA TYR A 101 -9.93 -6.25 -0.06
C TYR A 101 -10.28 -6.77 -1.47
N ASN A 102 -11.34 -6.25 -2.10
CA ASN A 102 -11.72 -6.59 -3.47
C ASN A 102 -10.73 -6.13 -4.56
N ASN A 103 -9.79 -5.23 -4.24
CA ASN A 103 -8.81 -4.67 -5.17
C ASN A 103 -7.36 -4.81 -4.68
N LEU A 104 -7.15 -5.60 -3.62
CA LEU A 104 -5.82 -5.89 -3.11
C LEU A 104 -5.29 -7.18 -3.72
N ALA A 105 -3.99 -7.23 -3.91
CA ALA A 105 -3.26 -8.46 -4.16
C ALA A 105 -2.50 -8.87 -2.90
N HIS A 106 -2.39 -10.18 -2.67
CA HIS A 106 -1.61 -10.74 -1.59
C HIS A 106 -0.26 -11.24 -2.14
N PHE A 107 0.85 -10.74 -1.59
CA PHE A 107 2.16 -11.36 -1.77
C PHE A 107 2.45 -12.23 -0.54
N ASN A 108 2.68 -13.52 -0.78
CA ASN A 108 3.03 -14.48 0.27
C ASN A 108 4.51 -14.85 0.13
N ARG A 109 5.31 -14.59 1.17
CA ARG A 109 6.73 -15.00 1.25
C ARG A 109 7.59 -14.52 0.07
N LEU A 110 7.49 -13.23 -0.29
CA LEU A 110 8.40 -12.63 -1.26
C LEU A 110 9.83 -12.60 -0.69
N GLY A 111 10.72 -13.43 -1.23
CA GLY A 111 12.09 -13.61 -0.76
C GLY A 111 12.97 -12.35 -0.88
N ALA A 112 14.09 -12.34 -0.17
CA ALA A 112 15.08 -11.26 -0.26
C ALA A 112 15.63 -11.15 -1.69
N ASN A 113 15.65 -9.93 -2.24
CA ASN A 113 16.04 -9.60 -3.62
C ASN A 113 15.18 -10.24 -4.72
N TYR A 114 14.03 -10.82 -4.37
CA TYR A 114 13.04 -11.28 -5.35
C TYR A 114 12.01 -10.19 -5.66
N TRP A 115 11.38 -10.31 -6.82
CA TRP A 115 10.30 -9.45 -7.25
C TRP A 115 9.03 -10.26 -7.58
N ILE A 116 7.89 -9.59 -7.47
CA ILE A 116 6.58 -10.10 -7.89
C ILE A 116 5.83 -9.00 -8.64
N ARG A 117 4.93 -9.38 -9.54
CA ARG A 117 4.07 -8.46 -10.29
C ARG A 117 2.60 -8.72 -10.03
N PHE A 118 1.83 -7.63 -9.97
CA PHE A 118 0.39 -7.66 -9.80
C PHE A 118 -0.28 -6.75 -10.82
N ASN A 119 -1.42 -7.19 -11.33
CA ASN A 119 -2.34 -6.33 -12.06
C ASN A 119 -3.29 -5.68 -11.04
N LEU A 120 -3.04 -4.41 -10.72
CA LEU A 120 -3.80 -3.65 -9.73
C LEU A 120 -4.75 -2.67 -10.42
N GLU A 121 -5.89 -2.43 -9.76
CA GLU A 121 -6.92 -1.50 -10.25
C GLU A 121 -7.00 -0.27 -9.36
N LEU A 122 -6.80 0.91 -9.95
CA LEU A 122 -7.18 2.19 -9.37
C LEU A 122 -8.64 2.47 -9.73
N ARG A 123 -9.56 2.18 -8.81
CA ARG A 123 -11.01 2.42 -9.01
C ARG A 123 -11.41 3.84 -8.62
N GLY A 124 -12.54 4.29 -9.17
CA GLY A 124 -13.10 5.63 -8.92
C GLY A 124 -12.37 6.78 -9.63
N CYS A 125 -11.38 6.48 -10.48
CA CYS A 125 -10.59 7.47 -11.18
C CYS A 125 -11.39 8.18 -12.28
N LEU A 126 -11.95 9.34 -11.92
CA LEU A 126 -12.85 10.15 -12.74
C LEU A 126 -12.41 11.63 -12.78
N PRO A 127 -11.27 11.96 -13.42
CA PRO A 127 -10.74 13.31 -13.39
C PRO A 127 -11.64 14.28 -14.19
N LYS A 128 -11.73 15.53 -13.73
CA LYS A 128 -12.43 16.60 -14.45
C LYS A 128 -11.74 16.86 -15.80
N GLY A 129 -12.50 17.05 -16.87
CA GLY A 129 -11.96 17.30 -18.21
C GLY A 129 -11.38 16.09 -18.94
N ARG A 130 -11.63 14.87 -18.44
CA ARG A 130 -11.13 13.58 -18.98
C ARG A 130 -11.35 13.29 -20.47
N SER A 131 -12.27 13.98 -21.14
CA SER A 131 -12.64 13.69 -22.54
C SER A 131 -11.51 13.95 -23.52
N LYS A 132 -10.58 14.86 -23.18
CA LYS A 132 -9.41 15.22 -24.01
C LYS A 132 -8.10 14.61 -23.51
N MET A 133 -8.15 13.83 -22.44
CA MET A 133 -6.97 13.23 -21.81
C MET A 133 -6.70 11.84 -22.41
N THR A 134 -5.43 11.51 -22.58
CA THR A 134 -4.96 10.13 -22.76
C THR A 134 -5.24 9.31 -21.50
N ASP A 135 -5.17 7.98 -21.62
CA ASP A 135 -5.38 7.09 -20.47
C ASP A 135 -4.38 7.33 -19.34
N LEU A 136 -3.12 7.63 -19.69
CA LEU A 136 -2.09 7.95 -18.71
C LEU A 136 -2.36 9.27 -18.01
N GLU A 137 -2.78 10.31 -18.75
CA GLU A 137 -3.14 11.60 -18.17
C GLU A 137 -4.33 11.48 -17.22
N LYS A 138 -5.36 10.69 -17.58
CA LYS A 138 -6.49 10.40 -16.69
C LYS A 138 -6.00 9.79 -15.37
N CYS A 139 -5.17 8.75 -15.48
CA CYS A 139 -4.61 8.08 -14.32
C CYS A 139 -3.72 9.00 -13.46
N LYS A 140 -2.85 9.80 -14.08
CA LYS A 140 -1.99 10.78 -13.37
C LYS A 140 -2.82 11.80 -12.61
N ALA A 141 -3.89 12.30 -13.24
CA ALA A 141 -4.78 13.29 -12.63
C ALA A 141 -5.54 12.76 -11.39
N CYS A 142 -5.68 11.44 -11.25
CA CYS A 142 -6.27 10.79 -10.08
C CYS A 142 -5.29 10.60 -8.91
N MET A 143 -4.02 11.00 -9.06
CA MET A 143 -2.98 10.95 -8.02
C MET A 143 -2.92 9.59 -7.30
N PRO A 144 -2.62 8.50 -8.01
CA PRO A 144 -2.61 7.17 -7.42
C PRO A 144 -1.58 7.07 -6.31
N HIS A 145 -1.96 6.35 -5.26
CA HIS A 145 -1.10 5.93 -4.18
C HIS A 145 -1.05 4.41 -4.15
N ILE A 146 0.13 3.86 -3.89
CA ILE A 146 0.29 2.45 -3.56
C ILE A 146 0.13 2.29 -2.06
N GLY A 147 -0.66 1.29 -1.66
CA GLY A 147 -0.93 0.99 -0.28
C GLY A 147 -0.56 -0.42 0.10
N PHE A 148 0.05 -0.56 1.28
CA PHE A 148 0.45 -1.83 1.86
C PHE A 148 -0.29 -2.05 3.19
N ALA A 149 -0.83 -3.24 3.40
CA ALA A 149 -1.55 -3.59 4.63
C ALA A 149 -1.11 -4.96 5.16
N GLU A 150 -1.23 -5.14 6.48
CA GLU A 150 -0.90 -6.40 7.18
C GLU A 150 0.51 -6.94 6.83
N VAL A 151 1.47 -6.03 6.71
CA VAL A 151 2.84 -6.37 6.34
C VAL A 151 3.55 -7.11 7.48
N ASN A 152 4.16 -8.25 7.15
CA ASN A 152 4.95 -9.08 8.07
C ASN A 152 6.30 -9.44 7.45
N PHE A 153 7.31 -9.59 8.32
CA PHE A 153 8.68 -9.97 7.94
C PHE A 153 9.08 -11.28 8.63
N ASP A 154 9.35 -12.31 7.82
CA ASP A 154 9.76 -13.65 8.28
C ASP A 154 11.24 -13.92 8.01
#